data_AF-A0AAW7IFP1-F1
#
_entry.id   AF-A0AAW7IFP1-F1
#
_cell.length_a   1.000
_cell.length_b   1.000
_cell.length_c   1.000
_cell.angle_alpha   90.00
_cell.angle_beta   90.00
_cell.angle_gamma   90.00
#
_symmetry.space_group_name_H-M   'P 1'
#
loop_
_entity.id
_entity.type
_entity.pdbx_description
1 polymer ?
#
loop_
_entity_poly.entity_id
_entity_poly.type
_entity_poly.pdbx_seq_one_letter_code
_entity_poly.pdbx_strand_id
1 'polypeptide(L)'
;MELWKMSQKVSELSDVIPSYFFSLVSSCLSLSTVLVIFSGGSWGGLGIIVFSFYVVIPYLLFAVPVQVLFNKHPKKFSLLYFCLYIFFSLLAVFIYSSVLNFDISMEVLTAKNYYAISLSAALIFWFWDSVFLQKKRSAS
;
A
#
# COMPACT_ATOMS: atom_id res chain seq x y z
N MET A 1 24.05 -28.97 1.67
CA MET A 1 23.93 -27.83 2.62
C MET A 1 23.09 -26.69 2.04
N GLU A 2 23.23 -26.36 0.74
CA GLU A 2 22.44 -25.32 0.06
C GLU A 2 20.94 -25.64 -0.11
N LEU A 3 20.59 -26.90 -0.43
CA LEU A 3 19.19 -27.31 -0.65
C LEU A 3 18.29 -27.16 0.58
N TRP A 4 18.83 -27.45 1.77
CA TRP A 4 18.10 -27.30 3.03
C TRP A 4 17.85 -25.82 3.39
N LYS A 5 18.84 -24.94 3.14
CA LYS A 5 18.67 -23.48 3.29
C LYS A 5 17.62 -22.91 2.33
N MET A 6 17.59 -23.39 1.09
CA MET A 6 16.59 -22.99 0.10
C MET A 6 15.19 -23.47 0.51
N SER A 7 15.06 -24.72 0.94
CA SER A 7 13.79 -25.26 1.46
C SER A 7 13.28 -24.49 2.67
N GLN A 8 14.16 -24.13 3.60
CA GLN A 8 13.79 -23.34 4.78
C GLN A 8 13.33 -21.92 4.40
N LYS A 9 14.03 -21.23 3.49
CA LYS A 9 13.59 -19.92 2.99
C LYS A 9 12.24 -19.97 2.28
N VAL A 10 11.99 -21.03 1.50
CA VAL A 10 10.71 -21.22 0.81
C VAL A 10 9.58 -21.47 1.80
N SER A 11 9.83 -22.26 2.86
CA SER A 11 8.86 -22.48 3.94
C SER A 11 8.53 -21.17 4.67
N GLU A 12 9.56 -20.42 5.06
CA GLU A 12 9.36 -19.12 5.72
C GLU A 12 8.58 -18.16 4.83
N LEU A 13 8.85 -18.11 3.52
CA LEU A 13 8.13 -17.27 2.58
C LEU A 13 6.66 -17.70 2.46
N SER A 14 6.39 -19.00 2.36
CA SER A 14 5.05 -19.58 2.30
C SER A 14 4.18 -19.14 3.48
N ASP A 15 4.75 -19.06 4.68
CA ASP A 15 4.02 -18.66 5.88
C ASP A 15 3.67 -17.16 5.91
N VAL A 16 4.47 -16.32 5.24
CA VAL A 16 4.20 -14.86 5.20
C VAL A 16 3.30 -14.45 4.03
N ILE A 17 3.33 -15.17 2.90
CA ILE A 17 2.57 -14.85 1.68
C ILE A 17 1.08 -14.56 1.97
N PRO A 18 0.36 -15.37 2.78
CA PRO A 18 -1.04 -15.07 3.11
C PRO A 18 -1.21 -13.72 3.80
N SER A 19 -0.29 -13.34 4.70
CA SER A 19 -0.36 -12.07 5.42
C SER A 19 -0.16 -10.87 4.47
N TYR A 20 0.76 -10.98 3.50
CA TYR A 20 0.93 -9.96 2.45
C TYR A 20 -0.31 -9.86 1.57
N PHE A 21 -0.90 -10.99 1.19
CA PHE A 21 -2.12 -11.02 0.38
C PHE A 21 -3.30 -10.36 1.10
N PHE A 22 -3.54 -10.68 2.37
CA PHE A 22 -4.58 -10.04 3.17
C PHE A 22 -4.35 -8.54 3.35
N SER A 23 -3.10 -8.12 3.55
CA SER A 23 -2.75 -6.69 3.58
C SER A 23 -3.07 -5.99 2.26
N LEU A 24 -2.72 -6.62 1.13
CA LEU A 24 -2.97 -6.08 -0.21
C LEU A 24 -4.46 -5.92 -0.48
N VAL A 25 -5.25 -6.97 -0.25
CA VAL A 25 -6.71 -6.95 -0.47
C VAL A 25 -7.37 -5.90 0.40
N SER A 26 -7.06 -5.88 1.71
CA SER A 26 -7.66 -4.93 2.66
C SER A 26 -7.29 -3.49 2.33
N SER A 27 -6.04 -3.24 1.94
CA SER A 27 -5.56 -1.91 1.54
C SER A 27 -6.21 -1.42 0.26
N CYS A 28 -6.29 -2.26 -0.77
CA CYS A 28 -6.88 -1.88 -2.05
C CYS A 28 -8.38 -1.60 -1.91
N LEU A 29 -9.12 -2.45 -1.19
CA LEU A 29 -10.54 -2.23 -0.93
C LEU A 29 -10.79 -0.93 -0.13
N SER A 30 -9.98 -0.69 0.91
CA SER A 30 -10.11 0.51 1.75
C SER A 30 -9.84 1.78 0.95
N LEU A 31 -8.73 1.83 0.19
CA LEU A 31 -8.38 3.01 -0.59
C LEU A 31 -9.38 3.24 -1.73
N SER A 32 -9.88 2.17 -2.35
CA SER A 32 -10.91 2.29 -3.39
C SER A 32 -12.22 2.86 -2.85
N THR A 33 -12.59 2.50 -1.63
CA THR A 33 -13.74 3.09 -0.94
C THR A 33 -13.55 4.60 -0.75
N VAL A 34 -12.35 5.03 -0.33
CA VAL A 34 -12.01 6.45 -0.24
C VAL A 34 -12.13 7.13 -1.62
N LEU A 35 -11.56 6.55 -2.67
CA LEU A 35 -11.64 7.13 -4.02
C LEU A 35 -13.07 7.29 -4.53
N VAL A 36 -13.97 6.32 -4.25
CA VAL A 36 -15.39 6.43 -4.59
C VAL A 36 -16.08 7.56 -3.82
N ILE A 37 -15.75 7.76 -2.55
CA ILE A 37 -16.30 8.87 -1.75
C ILE A 37 -15.82 10.21 -2.32
N PHE A 38 -14.54 10.32 -2.67
CA PHE A 38 -13.97 11.52 -3.28
C PHE A 38 -14.54 11.82 -4.68
N SER A 39 -14.98 10.81 -5.44
CA SER A 39 -15.67 10.99 -6.72
C SER A 39 -17.17 11.29 -6.59
N GLY A 40 -17.66 11.55 -5.37
CA GLY A 40 -19.05 11.89 -5.09
C GLY A 40 -19.99 10.68 -5.05
N GLY A 41 -19.46 9.45 -4.92
CA GLY A 41 -20.26 8.23 -4.74
C GLY A 41 -20.97 7.72 -5.99
N SER A 42 -20.74 8.33 -7.15
CA SER A 42 -21.48 8.10 -8.40
C SER A 42 -21.49 6.65 -8.90
N TRP A 43 -20.46 5.85 -8.58
CA TRP A 43 -20.32 4.46 -9.04
C TRP A 43 -20.66 3.41 -7.97
N GLY A 44 -20.96 3.83 -6.74
CA GLY A 44 -21.31 2.94 -5.62
C GLY A 44 -20.35 1.76 -5.46
N GLY A 45 -20.90 0.56 -5.22
CA GLY A 45 -20.12 -0.67 -5.04
C GLY A 45 -19.33 -1.13 -6.27
N LEU A 46 -19.84 -0.87 -7.49
CA LEU A 46 -19.09 -1.19 -8.73
C LEU A 46 -17.82 -0.36 -8.84
N GLY A 47 -17.87 0.92 -8.41
CA GLY A 47 -16.70 1.79 -8.33
C GLY A 47 -15.61 1.22 -7.44
N ILE A 48 -15.98 0.64 -6.28
CA ILE A 48 -15.02 0.04 -5.35
C ILE A 48 -14.27 -1.11 -6.01
N ILE A 49 -14.99 -1.99 -6.73
CA ILE A 49 -14.38 -3.13 -7.42
C ILE A 49 -13.42 -2.65 -8.51
N VAL A 50 -13.86 -1.73 -9.37
CA VAL A 50 -13.05 -1.21 -10.48
C VAL A 50 -11.80 -0.49 -9.97
N PHE A 51 -11.95 0.44 -9.02
CA PHE A 51 -10.81 1.14 -8.44
C PHE A 51 -9.84 0.21 -7.73
N SER A 52 -10.33 -0.90 -7.14
CA SER A 52 -9.45 -1.85 -6.46
C SER A 52 -8.42 -2.42 -7.42
N PHE A 53 -8.81 -2.78 -8.65
CA PHE A 53 -7.88 -3.25 -9.67
C PHE A 53 -6.85 -2.18 -10.05
N TYR A 54 -7.26 -0.91 -10.17
CA TYR A 54 -6.34 0.19 -10.47
C TYR A 54 -5.36 0.46 -9.32
N VAL A 55 -5.81 0.35 -8.08
CA VAL A 55 -5.01 0.60 -6.87
C VAL A 55 -3.95 -0.49 -6.63
N VAL A 56 -4.16 -1.71 -7.14
CA VAL A 56 -3.16 -2.80 -7.03
C VAL A 56 -1.80 -2.36 -7.58
N ILE A 57 -1.77 -1.69 -8.74
CA ILE A 57 -0.51 -1.32 -9.40
C ILE A 57 0.35 -0.38 -8.53
N PRO A 58 -0.12 0.80 -8.09
CA PRO A 58 0.66 1.67 -7.21
C PRO A 58 0.95 1.01 -5.85
N TYR A 59 0.06 0.15 -5.33
CA TYR A 59 0.35 -0.61 -4.12
C TYR A 59 1.56 -1.54 -4.32
N LEU A 60 1.60 -2.31 -5.40
CA LEU A 60 2.71 -3.22 -5.70
C LEU A 60 4.03 -2.47 -5.95
N LEU A 61 3.98 -1.30 -6.58
CA LEU A 61 5.17 -0.52 -6.90
C LEU A 61 5.74 0.23 -5.68
N PHE A 62 4.87 0.74 -4.80
CA PHE A 62 5.30 1.65 -3.73
C PHE A 62 5.12 1.07 -2.33
N ALA A 63 4.00 0.38 -2.06
CA ALA A 63 3.76 -0.18 -0.73
C ALA A 63 4.56 -1.47 -0.52
N VAL A 64 4.54 -2.42 -1.45
CA VAL A 64 5.22 -3.72 -1.25
C VAL A 64 6.72 -3.61 -0.99
N PRO A 65 7.51 -2.79 -1.73
CA PRO A 65 8.93 -2.63 -1.42
C PRO A 65 9.16 -2.08 0.00
N VAL A 66 8.32 -1.13 0.40
CA VAL A 66 8.34 -0.54 1.76
C VAL A 66 8.02 -1.61 2.82
N GLN A 67 7.02 -2.45 2.57
CA GLN A 67 6.65 -3.57 3.45
C GLN A 67 7.80 -4.57 3.62
N VAL A 68 8.42 -4.98 2.50
CA VAL A 68 9.54 -5.93 2.52
C VAL A 68 10.75 -5.35 3.25
N LEU A 69 11.02 -4.04 3.10
CA LEU A 69 12.10 -3.37 3.82
C LEU A 69 11.83 -3.29 5.34
N PHE A 70 10.61 -2.94 5.75
CA PHE A 70 10.27 -2.74 7.16
C PHE A 70 10.01 -4.04 7.92
N ASN A 71 9.58 -5.10 7.23
CA ASN A 71 9.41 -6.40 7.87
C ASN A 71 10.75 -7.03 8.32
N LYS A 72 11.90 -6.49 7.91
CA LYS A 72 13.21 -6.85 8.48
C LYS A 72 13.36 -6.42 9.94
N HIS A 73 12.70 -5.34 10.34
CA HIS A 73 12.74 -4.80 11.71
C HIS A 73 11.32 -4.42 12.15
N PRO A 74 10.46 -5.40 12.46
CA PRO A 74 9.04 -5.16 12.67
C PRO A 74 8.81 -4.21 13.87
N LYS A 75 8.21 -3.05 13.61
CA LYS A 75 7.84 -2.05 14.62
C LYS A 75 6.39 -1.59 14.41
N LYS A 76 5.45 -2.29 15.07
CA LYS A 76 4.00 -2.01 15.02
C LYS A 76 3.71 -0.52 15.18
N PHE A 77 2.96 0.05 14.23
CA PHE A 77 2.50 1.44 14.26
C PHE A 77 3.62 2.47 14.46
N SER A 78 4.80 2.20 13.88
CA SER A 78 5.91 3.16 13.90
C SER A 78 5.56 4.42 13.11
N LEU A 79 5.63 5.58 13.76
CA LEU A 79 5.46 6.90 13.12
C LEU A 79 6.54 7.17 12.07
N LEU A 80 7.75 6.62 12.23
CA LEU A 80 8.80 6.74 11.21
C LEU A 80 8.40 6.01 9.92
N TYR A 81 7.76 4.84 10.03
CA TYR A 81 7.25 4.12 8.87
C TYR A 81 6.09 4.87 8.24
N PHE A 82 5.23 5.49 9.05
CA PHE A 82 4.16 6.34 8.54
C PHE A 82 4.69 7.51 7.70
N CYS A 83 5.74 8.21 8.16
CA CYS A 83 6.37 9.28 7.37
C CYS A 83 6.91 8.79 6.01
N LEU A 84 7.43 7.57 5.96
CA LEU A 84 7.90 6.96 4.72
C LEU A 84 6.72 6.59 3.80
N TYR A 85 5.64 6.04 4.34
CA TYR A 85 4.41 5.82 3.58
C TYR A 85 3.86 7.13 3.01
N ILE A 86 3.88 8.25 3.75
CA ILE A 86 3.50 9.57 3.23
C ILE A 86 4.34 9.93 2.00
N PHE A 87 5.67 9.83 2.12
CA PHE A 87 6.58 10.17 1.03
C PHE A 87 6.30 9.34 -0.24
N PHE A 88 6.20 8.02 -0.10
CA PHE A 88 5.94 7.13 -1.24
C PHE A 88 4.52 7.30 -1.80
N SER A 89 3.51 7.58 -0.97
CA SER A 89 2.15 7.85 -1.44
C SER A 89 2.02 9.18 -2.17
N LEU A 90 2.76 10.21 -1.79
CA LEU A 90 2.83 11.46 -2.55
C LEU A 90 3.38 11.22 -3.96
N LEU A 91 4.48 10.44 -4.06
CA LEU A 91 5.08 10.09 -5.34
C LEU A 91 4.14 9.21 -6.19
N ALA A 92 3.49 8.22 -5.56
CA ALA A 92 2.58 7.30 -6.23
C ALA A 92 1.37 8.03 -6.84
N VAL A 93 0.73 8.92 -6.07
CA VAL A 93 -0.43 9.70 -6.57
C VAL A 93 0.00 10.69 -7.64
N PHE A 94 1.20 11.28 -7.53
CA PHE A 94 1.73 12.17 -8.56
C PHE A 94 1.91 11.43 -9.88
N ILE A 95 2.62 10.29 -9.86
CA ILE A 95 2.84 9.46 -11.05
C ILE A 95 1.51 8.97 -11.61
N TYR A 96 0.60 8.50 -10.75
CA TYR A 96 -0.73 8.05 -11.17
C TYR A 96 -1.52 9.15 -11.88
N SER A 97 -1.52 10.36 -11.33
CA SER A 97 -2.18 11.51 -11.94
C SER A 97 -1.53 11.92 -13.26
N SER A 98 -0.20 11.90 -13.36
CA SER A 98 0.50 12.24 -14.59
C SER A 98 0.22 11.24 -15.71
N VAL A 99 0.14 9.95 -15.37
CA VAL A 99 -0.20 8.88 -16.32
C VAL A 99 -1.64 9.01 -16.80
N LEU A 100 -2.59 9.28 -15.90
CA LEU A 100 -4.01 9.43 -16.27
C LEU A 100 -4.26 10.63 -17.18
N ASN A 101 -3.60 11.75 -16.92
CA ASN A 101 -3.77 12.99 -17.69
C ASN A 101 -2.88 13.04 -18.94
N PHE A 102 -2.00 12.05 -19.14
CA PHE A 102 -0.95 12.07 -20.16
C PHE A 102 -0.11 13.36 -20.15
N ASP A 103 0.06 13.95 -18.96
CA ASP A 103 0.73 15.23 -18.78
C ASP A 103 1.46 15.27 -17.43
N ILE A 104 2.71 15.72 -17.43
CA ILE A 104 3.53 15.88 -16.23
C ILE A 104 3.44 17.35 -15.81
N SER A 105 2.27 17.76 -15.33
CA SER A 105 2.04 19.11 -14.84
C SER A 105 2.24 19.19 -13.33
N MET A 106 2.98 20.23 -12.89
CA MET A 106 3.14 20.56 -11.48
C MET A 106 1.87 21.17 -10.88
N GLU A 107 0.85 21.49 -11.68
CA GLU A 107 -0.44 21.98 -11.20
C GLU A 107 -1.14 20.98 -10.28
N VAL A 108 -0.90 19.67 -10.47
CA VAL A 108 -1.41 18.61 -9.58
C VAL A 108 -1.01 18.85 -8.12
N LEU A 109 0.19 19.42 -7.88
CA LEU A 109 0.68 19.73 -6.54
C LEU A 109 -0.10 20.87 -5.87
N THR A 110 -0.85 21.68 -6.62
CA THR A 110 -1.70 22.74 -6.06
C THR A 110 -3.08 22.22 -5.66
N ALA A 111 -3.45 21.02 -6.09
CA ALA A 111 -4.76 20.45 -5.84
C ALA A 111 -4.88 19.94 -4.40
N LYS A 112 -5.89 20.41 -3.65
CA LYS A 112 -6.18 19.90 -2.29
C LYS A 112 -6.41 18.38 -2.29
N ASN A 113 -7.07 17.87 -3.33
CA ASN A 113 -7.36 16.45 -3.48
C ASN A 113 -6.10 15.59 -3.59
N TYR A 114 -5.02 16.12 -4.18
CA TYR A 114 -3.74 15.42 -4.26
C TYR A 114 -3.23 15.04 -2.87
N TYR A 115 -3.12 16.03 -1.97
CA TYR A 115 -2.67 15.80 -0.60
C TYR A 115 -3.63 14.91 0.21
N ALA A 116 -4.94 15.11 0.05
CA ALA A 116 -5.94 14.32 0.78
C ALA A 116 -5.91 12.83 0.39
N ILE A 117 -5.79 12.53 -0.91
CA ILE A 117 -5.70 11.16 -1.41
C ILE A 117 -4.36 10.53 -1.01
N SER A 118 -3.25 11.26 -1.14
CA SER A 118 -1.93 10.77 -0.72
C SER A 118 -1.86 10.44 0.77
N LEU A 119 -2.41 11.31 1.63
CA LEU A 119 -2.46 11.06 3.07
C LEU A 119 -3.36 9.87 3.41
N SER A 120 -4.51 9.75 2.76
CA SER A 120 -5.41 8.60 2.94
C SER A 120 -4.75 7.29 2.52
N ALA A 121 -4.07 7.27 1.38
CA ALA A 121 -3.31 6.11 0.92
C ALA A 121 -2.20 5.72 1.91
N ALA A 122 -1.43 6.70 2.38
CA ALA A 122 -0.36 6.48 3.35
C ALA A 122 -0.90 5.89 4.66
N LEU A 123 -1.98 6.46 5.20
CA LEU A 123 -2.63 5.97 6.42
C LEU A 123 -3.13 4.54 6.26
N ILE A 124 -3.82 4.24 5.16
CA ILE A 124 -4.39 2.91 4.89
C ILE A 124 -3.30 1.86 4.74
N PHE A 125 -2.27 2.14 3.93
CA PHE A 125 -1.19 1.17 3.69
C PHE A 125 -0.38 0.92 4.95
N TRP A 126 -0.04 1.97 5.68
CA TRP A 126 0.66 1.86 6.97
C TRP A 126 -0.17 1.10 8.02
N PHE A 127 -1.48 1.36 8.07
CA PHE A 127 -2.38 0.70 9.03
C PHE A 127 -2.46 -0.80 8.76
N TRP A 128 -2.79 -1.21 7.53
CA TRP A 128 -2.92 -2.63 7.20
C TRP A 128 -1.58 -3.38 7.24
N ASP A 129 -0.48 -2.73 6.87
CA ASP A 129 0.86 -3.28 7.07
C ASP A 129 1.15 -3.55 8.56
N SER A 130 0.83 -2.58 9.43
CA SER A 130 1.00 -2.73 10.87
C SER A 130 0.12 -3.83 11.47
N VAL A 131 -1.08 -4.03 10.93
CA VAL A 131 -2.05 -5.05 11.38
C VAL A 131 -1.60 -6.46 10.97
N PHE A 132 -1.28 -6.67 9.70
CA PHE A 132 -1.07 -8.02 9.16
C PHE A 132 0.39 -8.47 9.15
N LEU A 133 1.32 -7.56 8.87
CA LEU A 133 2.70 -7.91 8.52
C LEU A 133 3.67 -7.70 9.68
N GLN A 134 3.47 -6.67 10.50
CA GLN A 134 4.37 -6.35 11.61
C GLN A 134 4.13 -7.23 12.85
N LYS A 135 4.05 -8.55 12.66
CA LYS A 135 4.02 -9.52 13.77
C LYS A 135 5.41 -9.55 14.41
N LYS A 136 5.48 -9.41 15.74
CA LYS A 136 6.72 -9.70 16.45
C LYS A 136 7.06 -11.15 16.13
N ARG A 137 8.26 -11.41 15.61
CA ARG A 137 8.84 -12.75 15.63
C ARG A 137 8.86 -13.13 17.10
N SER A 138 7.91 -13.96 17.55
CA SER A 138 7.99 -14.56 18.87
C SER A 138 9.33 -15.29 18.87
N ALA A 139 10.25 -14.84 19.72
CA ALA A 139 11.45 -15.58 20.01
C ALA A 139 11.00 -16.96 20.48
N SER A 140 11.13 -17.94 19.58
CA SER A 140 11.19 -19.35 19.89
C SER A 140 12.65 -19.77 19.89
#